data_AF-A0A935HRG5-F1
#
_entry.id   AF-A0A935HRG5-F1
#
_cell.length_a   1.000
_cell.length_b   1.000
_cell.length_c   1.000
_cell.angle_alpha   90.00
_cell.angle_beta   90.00
_cell.angle_gamma   90.00
#
_symmetry.space_group_name_H-M   'P 1'
#
loop_
_entity.id
_entity.type
_entity.pdbx_description
1 polymer ?
#
loop_
_entity_poly.entity_id
_entity_poly.type
_entity_poly.pdbx_seq_one_letter_code
_entity_poly.pdbx_strand_id
1 'polypeptide(L)' 'MSKKQSSNRRGTQQLFYTEAFKQKIVNEVLSGKLNKRQASLIYGIKGNATILYWINQSQG' A
#
# COMPACT_ATOMS: atom_id res chain seq x y z
N MET A 1 -1.84 32.07 -14.24
CA MET A 1 -1.28 30.70 -14.18
C MET A 1 -2.13 29.85 -13.24
N SER A 2 -2.66 28.74 -13.73
CA SER A 2 -3.67 27.90 -13.05
C SER A 2 -3.05 27.12 -11.88
N LYS A 3 -3.38 27.48 -10.63
CA LYS A 3 -3.20 26.59 -9.47
C LYS A 3 -4.48 25.78 -9.31
N LYS A 4 -4.56 24.64 -10.00
CA LYS A 4 -5.56 23.61 -9.71
C LYS A 4 -5.24 23.02 -8.33
N GLN A 5 -5.75 23.66 -7.28
CA GLN A 5 -5.79 23.06 -5.95
C GLN A 5 -6.73 21.85 -6.03
N SER A 6 -6.13 20.67 -6.11
CA SER A 6 -6.81 19.38 -6.16
C SER A 6 -7.77 19.27 -4.98
N SER A 7 -9.04 19.29 -5.31
CA SER A 7 -10.17 19.19 -4.41
C SER A 7 -10.23 17.82 -3.72
N ASN A 8 -10.71 17.83 -2.48
CA ASN A 8 -11.23 16.70 -1.73
C ASN A 8 -10.28 15.52 -1.48
N ARG A 9 -9.52 15.61 -0.38
CA ARG A 9 -9.18 14.42 0.41
C ARG A 9 -10.46 13.87 1.04
N ARG A 10 -11.32 13.23 0.22
CA ARG A 10 -12.39 12.38 0.72
C ARG A 10 -11.72 11.41 1.68
N GLY A 11 -12.15 11.42 2.95
CA GLY A 11 -11.59 10.59 4.00
C GLY A 11 -11.27 9.22 3.43
N THR A 12 -10.00 8.83 3.49
CA THR A 12 -9.55 7.51 3.07
C THR A 12 -10.48 6.52 3.75
N GLN A 13 -11.36 5.87 2.99
CA GLN A 13 -12.03 4.66 3.44
C GLN A 13 -10.93 3.82 4.07
N GLN A 14 -11.01 3.69 5.40
CA GLN A 14 -10.08 2.93 6.21
C GLN A 14 -10.29 1.49 5.77
N LEU A 15 -9.60 1.07 4.71
CA LEU A 15 -9.50 -0.33 4.35
C LEU A 15 -8.72 -0.94 5.51
N PHE A 16 -9.45 -1.58 6.42
CA PHE A 16 -8.88 -2.22 7.59
C PHE A 16 -8.12 -3.45 7.14
N TYR A 17 -6.86 -3.26 6.79
CA TYR A 17 -5.93 -4.36 6.61
C TYR A 17 -5.43 -4.79 7.99
N THR A 18 -5.63 -6.06 8.32
CA THR A 18 -5.10 -6.63 9.56
C THR A 18 -3.58 -6.63 9.53
N GLU A 19 -2.95 -6.54 10.70
CA GLU A 19 -1.49 -6.48 10.79
C GLU A 19 -0.82 -7.74 10.22
N ALA A 20 -1.40 -8.91 10.50
CA ALA A 20 -0.97 -10.18 9.93
C ALA A 20 -1.01 -10.18 8.38
N PHE A 21 -2.03 -9.55 7.79
CA PHE A 21 -2.15 -9.44 6.34
C PHE A 21 -1.07 -8.53 5.75
N LYS A 22 -0.82 -7.37 6.38
CA LYS A 22 0.26 -6.46 5.96
C LYS A 22 1.61 -7.17 6.02
N GLN A 23 1.91 -7.85 7.12
CA GLN A 23 3.16 -8.58 7.29
C GLN A 23 3.33 -9.72 6.27
N LYS A 24 2.27 -10.47 5.97
CA LYS A 24 2.31 -11.50 4.93
C LYS A 24 2.75 -10.91 3.58
N ILE A 25 2.13 -9.79 3.18
CA ILE A 25 2.44 -9.13 1.90
C ILE A 25 3.85 -8.55 1.91
N VAL A 26 4.25 -7.89 3.00
CA VAL A 26 5.60 -7.36 3.16
C VAL A 26 6.63 -8.48 3.04
N ASN A 27 6.43 -9.61 3.72
CA ASN A 27 7.33 -10.76 3.66
C ASN A 27 7.42 -11.35 2.25
N GLU A 28 6.32 -11.48 1.52
CA GLU A 28 6.32 -11.97 0.14
C GLU A 28 7.04 -11.01 -0.83
N VAL A 29 6.93 -9.70 -0.57
CA VAL A 29 7.61 -8.68 -1.38
C VAL A 29 9.10 -8.62 -1.05
N LEU A 30 9.47 -8.66 0.23
CA LEU A 30 10.87 -8.67 0.69
C LEU A 30 11.58 -9.97 0.31
N SER A 31 10.88 -11.11 0.31
CA SER A 31 11.44 -12.39 -0.15
C SER A 31 11.62 -12.45 -1.67
N GLY A 32 11.25 -11.40 -2.42
CA GLY A 32 11.34 -11.37 -3.88
C GLY A 32 10.34 -12.28 -4.60
N LYS A 33 9.38 -12.89 -3.89
CA LYS A 33 8.34 -13.74 -4.50
C LYS A 33 7.36 -12.92 -5.33
N LEU A 34 7.08 -11.69 -4.88
CA LEU A 34 6.18 -10.76 -5.55
C LEU A 34 6.80 -9.36 -5.63
N ASN A 35 6.58 -8.67 -6.74
CA ASN A 35 6.83 -7.23 -6.82
C ASN A 35 5.64 -6.44 -6.24
N LYS A 36 5.86 -5.22 -5.76
CA LYS A 36 4.82 -4.30 -5.25
C LYS A 36 3.61 -4.21 -6.17
N ARG A 37 3.86 -4.11 -7.49
CA ARG A 37 2.80 -4.08 -8.51
C ARG A 37 1.99 -5.38 -8.55
N GLN A 38 2.65 -6.53 -8.48
CA GLN A 38 1.99 -7.84 -8.50
C GLN A 38 1.19 -8.05 -7.22
N ALA A 39 1.77 -7.75 -6.05
CA ALA A 39 1.08 -7.81 -4.79
C ALA A 39 -0.17 -6.90 -4.78
N SER A 40 -0.08 -5.71 -5.36
CA SER A 40 -1.23 -4.80 -5.47
C SER A 40 -2.36 -5.39 -6.33
N LEU A 41 -2.03 -6.06 -7.43
CA LEU A 41 -3.02 -6.67 -8.33
C LEU A 41 -3.63 -7.95 -7.74
N ILE A 42 -2.79 -8.82 -7.16
CA ILE A 42 -3.21 -10.12 -6.60
C ILE A 42 -4.09 -9.92 -5.35
N TYR A 43 -3.68 -9.01 -4.47
CA TYR A 43 -4.34 -8.78 -3.18
C TYR A 43 -5.34 -7.61 -3.20
N GLY A 44 -5.58 -6.99 -4.36
CA GLY A 44 -6.54 -5.89 -4.49
C GLY A 44 -6.18 -4.64 -3.67
N ILE A 45 -4.89 -4.40 -3.46
CA ILE A 45 -4.43 -3.28 -2.64
C ILE A 45 -4.54 -1.99 -3.47
N LYS A 46 -4.91 -0.90 -2.80
CA LYS A 46 -5.18 0.41 -3.40
C LYS A 46 -4.01 0.99 -4.20
N GLY A 47 -2.78 0.49 -4.00
CA GLY A 47 -1.65 0.79 -4.86
C GLY A 47 -0.30 0.49 -4.22
N ASN A 48 0.75 0.61 -5.04
CA ASN A 48 2.14 0.36 -4.64
C ASN A 48 2.60 1.23 -3.45
N ALA A 49 2.08 2.45 -3.32
CA ALA A 49 2.42 3.35 -2.22
C ALA A 49 1.99 2.81 -0.85
N THR A 50 0.85 2.10 -0.80
CA THR A 50 0.37 1.46 0.44
C THR A 50 1.30 0.33 0.87
N ILE A 51 1.76 -0.49 -0.07
CA ILE A 51 2.70 -1.58 0.19
C ILE A 51 4.06 -1.01 0.63
N LEU A 52 4.53 0.04 -0.02
CA LEU A 52 5.77 0.73 0.36
C LEU A 52 5.69 1.26 1.79
N TYR A 53 4.56 1.86 2.16
CA TYR A 53 4.32 2.31 3.53
C TYR A 53 4.40 1.17 4.54
N TRP A 54 3.80 -0.01 4.25
CA TRP A 54 3.90 -1.17 5.14
C TRP A 54 5.32 -1.72 5.26
N ILE A 55 6.09 -1.72 4.17
CA ILE A 55 7.50 -2.11 4.21
C ILE A 55 8.26 -1.17 5.15
N ASN A 56 8.10 0.14 5.00
CA ASN A 56 8.77 1.12 5.85
C ASN A 56 8.35 1.00 7.32
N GLN A 57 7.06 0.70 7.60
CA GLN A 57 6.57 0.46 8.95
C GLN A 57 7.10 -0.83 9.58
N SER A 58 7.44 -1.85 8.77
CA SER A 58 8.01 -3.10 9.28
C SER A 58 9.51 -3.02 9.60
N GLN A 59 10.19 -1.97 9.13
CA GLN A 59 11.65 -1.81 9.23
C GLN A 59 12.07 -0.74 10.25
N GLY A 60 11.11 -0.04 10.86
CA GLY A 60 11.33 0.98 11.89
C GLY A 60 10.69 0.57 13.20
#